data_AF-A0A356Z5U9-F1
#
_entry.id   AF-A0A356Z5U9-F1
#
_cell.length_a   1.000
_cell.length_b   1.000
_cell.length_c   1.000
_cell.angle_alpha   90.00
_cell.angle_beta   90.00
_cell.angle_gamma   90.00
#
_symmetry.space_group_name_H-M   'P 1'
#
loop_
_entity.id
_entity.type
_entity.pdbx_description
1 polymer ?
#
loop_
_entity_poly.entity_id
_entity_poly.type
_entity_poly.pdbx_seq_one_letter_code
_entity_poly.pdbx_strand_id
1 'polypeptide(L)'
;MKSKSNSFRRLELRLPVDHPVWNLPQGERSRIVREWLEIGSRLAAMESSLTRIEACLSNSVPSALPCELPKAERPSPFNVDAFLSHFG
;
A
#
# COMPACT_ATOMS: atom_id res chain seq x y z
N MET A 1 -33.26 15.25 -12.80
CA MET A 1 -31.97 15.05 -12.07
C MET A 1 -32.30 14.33 -10.77
N LYS A 2 -31.87 13.08 -10.57
CA LYS A 2 -32.17 12.31 -9.35
C LYS A 2 -31.20 12.75 -8.24
N SER A 3 -31.69 13.45 -7.22
CA SER A 3 -30.91 13.75 -6.01
C SER A 3 -30.47 12.43 -5.36
N LYS A 4 -29.15 12.29 -5.14
CA LYS A 4 -28.57 11.24 -4.29
C LYS A 4 -29.17 11.44 -2.89
N SER A 5 -30.08 10.57 -2.46
CA SER A 5 -30.62 10.62 -1.11
C SER A 5 -29.48 10.37 -0.12
N ASN A 6 -29.08 11.39 0.64
CA ASN A 6 -28.17 11.24 1.78
C ASN A 6 -28.89 10.53 2.93
N SER A 7 -29.24 9.26 2.73
CA SER A 7 -29.85 8.44 3.77
C SER A 7 -28.73 7.82 4.61
N PHE A 8 -28.53 8.36 5.81
CA PHE A 8 -27.68 7.73 6.81
C PHE A 8 -28.40 6.52 7.43
N ARG A 9 -27.66 5.45 7.72
CA ARG A 9 -28.14 4.31 8.50
C ARG A 9 -27.44 4.30 9.86
N ARG A 10 -28.17 3.92 10.90
CA ARG A 10 -27.63 3.82 12.27
C ARG A 10 -26.97 2.46 12.46
N LEU A 11 -25.76 2.47 13.01
CA LEU A 11 -25.01 1.28 13.44
C LEU A 11 -24.98 1.27 14.97
N GLU A 12 -25.32 0.14 15.58
CA GLU A 12 -25.23 -0.06 17.03
C GLU A 12 -24.25 -1.19 17.32
N LEU A 13 -23.28 -0.92 18.20
CA LEU A 13 -22.24 -1.87 18.59
C LEU A 13 -22.24 -2.00 20.12
N ARG A 14 -22.14 -3.24 20.61
CA ARG A 14 -21.87 -3.50 22.03
C ARG A 14 -20.38 -3.81 22.15
N LEU A 15 -19.69 -3.02 22.98
CA LEU A 15 -18.26 -3.16 23.21
C LEU A 15 -18.00 -3.51 24.67
N PRO A 16 -16.93 -4.27 24.97
CA PRO A 16 -16.49 -4.52 26.34
C PRO A 16 -16.26 -3.21 27.13
N VAL A 17 -16.41 -3.26 28.45
CA VAL A 17 -16.25 -2.08 29.32
C VAL A 17 -14.82 -1.55 29.36
N ASP A 18 -13.85 -2.39 29.03
CA ASP A 18 -12.42 -2.12 28.94
C ASP A 18 -11.98 -1.68 27.53
N HIS A 19 -12.93 -1.53 26.59
CA HIS A 19 -12.59 -1.16 25.22
C HIS A 19 -11.98 0.26 25.15
N PRO A 20 -10.92 0.48 24.36
CA PRO A 20 -10.18 1.75 24.31
C PRO A 20 -11.02 2.95 23.87
N VAL A 21 -12.15 2.71 23.19
CA VAL A 21 -13.11 3.76 22.82
C VAL A 21 -13.63 4.55 24.03
N TRP A 22 -13.64 3.95 25.22
CA TRP A 22 -14.13 4.61 26.44
C TRP A 22 -13.12 5.60 27.02
N ASN A 23 -11.85 5.48 26.64
CA ASN A 23 -10.79 6.46 26.96
C ASN A 23 -10.92 7.75 26.14
N LEU A 24 -11.74 7.74 25.09
CA LEU A 24 -11.98 8.92 24.27
C LEU A 24 -12.87 9.94 24.98
N PRO A 25 -12.66 11.25 24.74
CA PRO A 25 -13.42 12.30 25.39
C PRO A 25 -14.91 12.19 25.11
N GLN A 26 -15.70 12.51 26.14
CA GLN A 26 -17.16 12.50 26.05
C GLN A 26 -17.62 13.52 25.00
N GLY A 27 -18.58 13.13 24.16
CA GLY A 27 -19.09 13.96 23.04
C GLY A 27 -18.36 13.73 21.71
N GLU A 28 -17.11 13.28 21.73
CA GLU A 28 -16.34 13.05 20.49
C GLU A 28 -16.28 11.58 20.06
N ARG A 29 -16.62 10.64 20.94
CA ARG A 29 -16.50 9.19 20.70
C ARG A 29 -17.08 8.77 19.36
N SER A 30 -18.30 9.19 19.03
CA SER A 30 -18.97 8.81 17.77
C SER A 30 -18.28 9.35 16.52
N ARG A 31 -17.64 10.53 16.61
CA ARG A 31 -16.87 11.12 15.51
C ARG A 31 -15.58 10.33 15.30
N ILE A 32 -14.83 10.14 16.38
CA ILE A 32 -13.53 9.44 16.34
C ILE A 32 -13.72 7.97 15.92
N VAL A 33 -14.74 7.28 16.45
CA VAL A 33 -15.05 5.89 16.07
C VAL A 33 -15.40 5.79 14.58
N ARG A 34 -16.13 6.77 14.03
CA ARG A 34 -16.42 6.79 12.59
C ARG A 34 -15.14 6.92 11.78
N GLU A 35 -14.27 7.85 12.16
CA GLU A 35 -12.96 8.04 11.51
C GLU A 35 -12.12 6.75 11.59
N TRP A 36 -12.11 6.07 12.74
CA TRP A 36 -11.44 4.79 12.90
C TRP A 36 -12.02 3.70 12.00
N LEU A 37 -13.35 3.61 11.89
CA LEU A 37 -14.01 2.64 10.99
C LEU A 37 -13.67 2.91 9.53
N GLU A 38 -13.63 4.17 9.11
CA GLU A 38 -13.23 4.56 7.76
C GLU A 38 -11.77 4.21 7.48
N ILE A 39 -10.85 4.53 8.40
CA ILE A 39 -9.43 4.18 8.28
C ILE A 39 -9.25 2.66 8.27
N GLY A 40 -9.89 1.94 9.19
CA GLY A 40 -9.83 0.48 9.26
C GLY A 40 -10.30 -0.19 7.97
N SER A 41 -11.36 0.33 7.34
CA SER A 41 -11.84 -0.17 6.04
C SER A 41 -10.81 -0.03 4.92
N ARG A 42 -10.08 1.10 4.91
CA ARG A 42 -9.03 1.37 3.92
C ARG A 42 -7.82 0.48 4.15
N LEU A 43 -7.42 0.28 5.40
CA LEU A 43 -6.32 -0.61 5.76
C LEU A 43 -6.63 -2.06 5.35
N ALA A 44 -7.83 -2.57 5.66
CA ALA A 44 -8.23 -3.92 5.27
C ALA A 44 -8.20 -4.14 3.74
N ALA A 45 -8.57 -3.11 2.96
CA ALA A 45 -8.48 -3.16 1.50
C ALA A 45 -7.02 -3.17 1.00
N MET A 46 -6.13 -2.43 1.66
CA MET A 46 -4.70 -2.44 1.36
C MET A 46 -4.07 -3.78 1.71
N GLU A 47 -4.34 -4.33 2.89
CA GLU A 47 -3.89 -5.67 3.32
C GLU A 47 -4.32 -6.73 2.31
N SER A 48 -5.59 -6.71 1.90
CA SER A 48 -6.10 -7.64 0.86
C SER A 48 -5.35 -7.50 -0.47
N SER A 49 -4.98 -6.28 -0.85
CA SER A 49 -4.23 -6.03 -2.09
C SER A 49 -2.80 -6.53 -1.98
N LEU A 50 -2.15 -6.32 -0.82
CA LEU A 50 -0.80 -6.82 -0.54
C LEU A 50 -0.77 -8.34 -0.53
N THR A 51 -1.71 -9.00 0.16
CA THR A 51 -1.81 -10.47 0.16
C THR A 51 -1.98 -11.03 -1.26
N ARG A 52 -2.74 -10.36 -2.13
CA ARG A 52 -2.85 -10.75 -3.54
C ARG A 52 -1.53 -10.60 -4.30
N ILE A 53 -0.81 -9.51 -4.09
CA ILE A 53 0.50 -9.29 -4.72
C ILE A 53 1.50 -10.34 -4.24
N GLU A 54 1.57 -10.58 -2.93
CA GLU A 54 2.41 -11.62 -2.33
C GLU A 54 2.08 -13.01 -2.87
N ALA A 55 0.80 -13.34 -3.02
CA ALA A 55 0.37 -14.59 -3.65
C ALA A 55 0.82 -14.70 -5.11
N CYS A 56 0.73 -13.61 -5.89
CA CYS A 56 1.23 -13.61 -7.27
C CYS A 56 2.75 -13.80 -7.34
N LEU A 57 3.50 -13.13 -6.47
CA LEU A 57 4.97 -13.20 -6.43
C LEU A 57 5.47 -14.54 -5.88
N SER A 58 4.77 -15.15 -4.93
CA SER A 58 5.12 -16.47 -4.38
C SER A 58 4.78 -17.61 -5.35
N ASN A 59 3.72 -17.46 -6.15
CA ASN A 59 3.35 -18.42 -7.19
C ASN A 59 4.15 -18.25 -8.49
N SER A 60 4.82 -17.12 -8.70
CA SER A 60 5.88 -17.04 -9.70
C SER A 60 7.09 -17.80 -9.18
N VAL A 61 7.10 -19.12 -9.42
CA VAL A 61 8.34 -19.91 -9.42
C VAL A 61 9.36 -19.12 -10.25
N PRO A 62 10.59 -18.90 -9.76
CA PRO A 62 11.63 -18.36 -10.60
C PRO A 62 11.81 -19.37 -11.73
N SER A 63 11.34 -19.05 -12.92
CA SER A 63 11.91 -19.63 -14.13
C SER A 63 13.40 -19.40 -13.97
N ALA A 64 14.13 -20.49 -13.80
CA ALA A 64 15.56 -20.50 -13.59
C ALA A 64 16.22 -19.56 -14.60
N LEU A 65 16.53 -18.35 -14.18
CA LEU A 65 17.74 -17.72 -14.63
C LEU A 65 18.78 -18.21 -13.64
N PRO A 66 19.79 -18.97 -14.08
CA PRO A 66 21.01 -19.05 -13.31
C PRO A 66 21.34 -17.60 -12.92
N CYS A 67 21.53 -17.34 -11.63
CA CYS A 67 22.34 -16.20 -11.19
C CYS A 67 23.79 -16.45 -11.61
N GLU A 68 24.04 -16.75 -12.88
CA GLU A 68 25.28 -16.39 -13.52
C GLU A 68 25.13 -14.87 -13.69
N LEU A 69 25.74 -14.10 -12.78
CA LEU A 69 26.16 -12.77 -13.17
C LEU A 69 26.80 -12.95 -14.55
N PRO A 70 26.36 -12.26 -15.63
CA PRO A 70 27.21 -12.16 -16.80
C PRO A 70 28.53 -11.64 -16.23
N LYS A 71 29.59 -12.46 -16.34
CA LYS A 71 30.96 -12.05 -16.00
C LYS A 71 31.07 -10.64 -16.54
N ALA A 72 31.16 -9.66 -15.65
CA ALA A 72 31.24 -8.28 -16.05
C ALA A 72 32.55 -8.18 -16.83
N GLU A 73 32.45 -8.30 -18.16
CA GLU A 73 33.40 -7.69 -19.05
C GLU A 73 33.37 -6.23 -18.63
N ARG A 74 34.46 -5.83 -17.95
CA ARG A 74 34.61 -4.49 -17.43
C ARG A 74 34.16 -3.55 -18.56
N PRO A 75 33.20 -2.64 -18.31
CA PRO A 75 32.85 -1.69 -19.35
C PRO A 75 34.15 -1.02 -19.78
N SER A 76 34.42 -1.06 -21.09
CA SER A 76 35.58 -0.42 -21.71
C SER A 76 35.81 0.93 -21.02
N PRO A 77 37.05 1.28 -20.65
CA PRO A 77 37.33 2.58 -20.06
C PRO A 77 36.72 3.66 -20.96
N PHE A 78 35.96 4.57 -20.34
CA PHE A 78 35.26 5.64 -21.03
C PHE A 78 36.26 6.42 -21.89
N ASN A 79 36.04 6.45 -23.20
CA ASN A 79 36.92 7.14 -24.13
C ASN A 79 36.52 8.63 -24.18
N VAL A 80 37.28 9.44 -23.45
CA VAL A 80 37.08 10.89 -23.33
C VAL A 80 37.26 11.59 -24.69
N ASP A 81 38.21 11.14 -25.51
CA ASP A 81 38.50 11.76 -26.80
C ASP A 81 37.34 11.57 -27.80
N ALA A 82 36.76 10.37 -27.82
CA ALA A 82 35.57 10.07 -28.63
C ALA A 82 34.38 10.94 -28.20
N PHE A 83 34.19 11.15 -26.89
CA PHE A 83 33.13 12.00 -26.38
C PHE A 83 33.31 13.47 -26.79
N LEU A 84 34.52 14.02 -26.65
CA LEU A 84 34.79 15.43 -26.96
C LEU A 84 34.71 15.72 -28.47
N SER A 85 35.08 14.75 -29.31
CA SER A 85 34.97 14.88 -30.77
C SER A 85 33.53 15.00 -31.28
N HIS A 86 32.53 14.60 -30.50
CA HIS A 86 31.12 14.72 -30.88
C HIS A 86 30.57 16.15 -30.74
N PHE A 87 31.22 16.98 -29.92
CA PHE A 87 30.80 18.35 -29.62
C PHE A 87 31.75 19.41 -30.20
N GLY A 88 32.72 18.99 -31.01
CA GLY A 88 33.68 19.84 -31.70
C GLY A 88 33.25 20.22 -33.10
#